data_AF-A0A937CG41-F1
#
_entry.id   AF-A0A937CG41-F1
#
_cell.length_a   1.000
_cell.length_b   1.000
_cell.length_c   1.000
_cell.angle_alpha   90.00
_cell.angle_beta   90.00
_cell.angle_gamma   90.00
#
_symmetry.space_group_name_H-M   'P 1'
#
loop_
_entity.id
_entity.type
_entity.pdbx_description
1 polymer ?
#
loop_
_entity_poly.entity_id
_entity_poly.type
_entity_poly.pdbx_seq_one_letter_code
_entity_poly.pdbx_strand_id
1 'polypeptide(L)'
;MSIRLHKSRLSGATPAKLIKENINLGLDVKKLYESKDFYYKDLKIAETIGRIIRDCNGTLGASGKIKNGCLYREYGLPEIWTKDSKIEEICDHAIPVTTLVKQHLDGHVALEKLIFSPVVRLSKIKNDELTRRGYAKKIEEEGISFPLHRYKHVEITLITHLGETVDPATWTDEDHWRLVKSTKELEDILHELKL
;
A
#
# COMPACT_ATOMS: atom_id res chain seq x y z
N MET A 1 -1.72 -6.00 17.72
CA MET A 1 -1.09 -4.77 18.28
C MET A 1 -1.57 -3.57 17.44
N SER A 2 -1.49 -2.34 17.94
CA SER A 2 -1.76 -1.10 17.17
C SER A 2 -0.66 -0.86 16.12
N ILE A 3 -1.03 -0.40 14.91
CA ILE A 3 -0.05 0.06 13.93
C ILE A 3 0.44 1.47 14.24
N ARG A 4 1.64 1.82 13.77
CA ARG A 4 2.19 3.18 13.96
C ARG A 4 2.14 3.95 12.65
N LEU A 5 1.12 4.80 12.51
CA LEU A 5 0.99 5.76 11.44
C LEU A 5 2.10 6.83 11.50
N HIS A 6 2.43 7.42 10.36
CA HIS A 6 3.34 8.55 10.35
C HIS A 6 2.62 9.81 10.86
N LYS A 7 3.12 10.38 11.96
CA LYS A 7 2.63 11.68 12.47
C LYS A 7 3.49 12.80 11.88
N SER A 8 2.84 13.78 11.24
CA SER A 8 3.49 15.05 10.91
C SER A 8 4.03 15.68 12.19
N ARG A 9 5.33 16.03 12.19
CA ARG A 9 6.00 16.65 13.33
C ARG A 9 5.63 18.13 13.52
N LEU A 10 4.93 18.74 12.57
CA LEU A 10 4.84 20.20 12.43
C LEU A 10 3.43 20.78 12.54
N SER A 11 2.35 19.99 12.42
CA SER A 11 1.01 20.57 12.19
C SER A 11 -0.13 20.09 13.09
N GLY A 12 0.08 19.11 13.97
CA GLY A 12 -1.03 18.51 14.76
C GLY A 12 -2.16 17.92 13.89
N ALA A 13 -1.97 17.83 12.57
CA ALA A 13 -2.96 17.34 11.63
C ALA A 13 -3.18 15.84 11.80
N THR A 14 -4.44 15.40 11.70
CA THR A 14 -4.79 13.98 11.71
C THR A 14 -4.22 13.29 10.46
N PRO A 15 -3.88 11.99 10.53
CA PRO A 15 -3.48 11.22 9.36
C PRO A 15 -4.49 11.31 8.21
N ALA A 16 -5.80 11.31 8.51
CA ALA A 16 -6.85 11.47 7.52
C ALA A 16 -6.81 12.83 6.81
N LYS A 17 -6.54 13.92 7.54
CA LYS A 17 -6.36 15.25 6.95
C LYS A 17 -5.16 15.27 5.99
N LEU A 18 -4.03 14.70 6.39
CA LEU A 18 -2.84 14.61 5.55
C LEU A 18 -3.10 13.76 4.28
N ILE A 19 -3.86 12.67 4.39
CA ILE A 19 -4.28 11.87 3.23
C ILE A 19 -5.15 12.71 2.28
N LYS A 20 -6.15 13.43 2.79
CA LYS A 20 -6.98 14.33 1.97
C LYS A 20 -6.16 15.40 1.27
N GLU A 21 -5.21 16.01 1.97
CA GLU A 21 -4.30 17.01 1.39
C GLU A 21 -3.45 16.41 0.27
N ASN A 22 -2.87 15.22 0.46
CA ASN A 22 -2.10 14.52 -0.57
C ASN A 22 -2.95 14.17 -1.80
N ILE A 23 -4.19 13.69 -1.59
CA ILE A 23 -5.13 13.39 -2.68
C ILE A 23 -5.45 14.67 -3.46
N ASN A 24 -5.87 15.73 -2.77
CA ASN A 24 -6.28 16.98 -3.41
C ASN A 24 -5.14 17.62 -4.21
N LEU A 25 -3.94 17.73 -3.61
CA LEU A 25 -2.76 18.26 -4.28
C LEU A 25 -2.41 17.44 -5.53
N GLY A 26 -2.47 16.12 -5.45
CA GLY A 26 -2.20 15.26 -6.59
C GLY A 26 -3.28 15.36 -7.68
N LEU A 27 -4.55 15.47 -7.31
CA LEU A 27 -5.66 15.66 -8.26
C LEU A 27 -5.57 17.01 -8.97
N ASP A 28 -5.13 18.06 -8.28
CA ASP A 28 -4.90 19.36 -8.92
C ASP A 28 -3.75 19.30 -9.92
N VAL A 29 -2.67 18.57 -9.61
CA VAL A 29 -1.59 18.29 -10.59
C VAL A 29 -2.10 17.46 -11.76
N LYS A 30 -2.96 16.45 -11.51
CA LYS A 30 -3.58 15.66 -12.56
C LYS A 30 -4.39 16.55 -13.51
N LYS A 31 -5.23 17.45 -12.99
CA LYS A 31 -6.01 18.40 -13.80
C LYS A 31 -5.12 19.28 -14.68
N LEU A 32 -3.97 19.72 -14.17
CA LEU A 32 -2.99 20.49 -14.95
C LEU A 32 -2.39 19.70 -16.12
N TYR A 33 -2.22 18.38 -15.98
CA TYR A 33 -1.82 17.53 -17.11
C TYR A 33 -2.98 17.28 -18.06
N GLU A 34 -4.20 17.10 -17.54
CA GLU A 34 -5.41 16.93 -18.35
C GLU A 34 -5.71 18.14 -19.25
N SER A 35 -5.38 19.34 -18.79
CA SER A 35 -5.57 20.59 -19.53
C SER A 35 -4.52 20.87 -20.61
N LYS A 36 -3.51 20.02 -20.74
CA LYS A 36 -2.43 20.18 -21.73
C LYS A 36 -2.56 19.11 -22.82
N ASP A 37 -2.08 19.44 -24.00
CA ASP A 37 -1.98 18.52 -25.13
C ASP A 37 -0.50 18.27 -25.45
N PHE A 38 0.04 17.18 -24.90
CA PHE A 38 1.43 16.79 -25.13
C PHE A 38 1.56 15.27 -25.13
N TYR A 39 2.54 14.77 -25.88
CA TYR A 39 2.69 13.35 -26.24
C TYR A 39 2.70 12.37 -25.04
N TYR A 40 3.22 12.78 -23.88
CA TYR A 40 3.32 11.93 -22.68
C TYR A 40 2.24 12.20 -21.62
N LYS A 41 1.11 12.80 -22.01
CA LYS A 41 0.02 13.19 -21.10
C LYS A 41 -0.47 12.04 -20.23
N ASP A 42 -0.88 10.94 -20.84
CA ASP A 42 -1.48 9.81 -20.12
C ASP A 42 -0.48 9.16 -19.16
N LEU A 43 0.79 9.08 -19.56
CA LEU A 43 1.88 8.64 -18.70
C LEU A 43 2.01 9.55 -17.47
N LYS A 44 1.96 10.89 -17.64
CA LYS A 44 2.04 11.84 -16.53
C LYS A 44 0.84 11.77 -15.60
N ILE A 45 -0.36 11.52 -16.13
CA ILE A 45 -1.57 11.27 -15.34
C ILE A 45 -1.40 10.00 -14.50
N ALA A 46 -0.98 8.89 -15.12
CA ALA A 46 -0.75 7.62 -14.45
C ALA A 46 0.34 7.73 -13.36
N GLU A 47 1.46 8.40 -13.65
CA GLU A 47 2.53 8.69 -12.69
C GLU A 47 2.01 9.51 -11.50
N THR A 48 1.14 10.49 -11.77
CA THR A 48 0.55 11.35 -10.73
C THR A 48 -0.34 10.53 -9.79
N ILE A 49 -1.21 9.68 -10.32
CA ILE A 49 -2.06 8.79 -9.52
C ILE A 49 -1.20 7.83 -8.68
N GLY A 50 -0.19 7.21 -9.30
CA GLY A 50 0.72 6.31 -8.59
C GLY A 50 1.52 7.00 -7.49
N ARG A 51 1.85 8.29 -7.67
CA ARG A 51 2.46 9.11 -6.63
C ARG A 51 1.49 9.39 -5.48
N ILE A 52 0.23 9.74 -5.75
CA ILE A 52 -0.79 9.96 -4.71
C ILE A 52 -0.90 8.73 -3.81
N ILE A 53 -1.03 7.53 -4.40
CA ILE A 53 -1.13 6.27 -3.65
C ILE A 53 0.08 6.12 -2.72
N ARG A 54 1.31 6.25 -3.25
CA ARG A 54 2.55 6.11 -2.48
C ARG A 54 2.69 7.14 -1.37
N ASP A 55 2.36 8.40 -1.63
CA ASP A 55 2.45 9.48 -0.64
C ASP A 55 1.46 9.23 0.51
N CYS A 56 0.25 8.76 0.20
CA CYS A 56 -0.72 8.37 1.22
C CYS A 56 -0.27 7.12 2.00
N ASN A 57 0.32 6.11 1.35
CA ASN A 57 0.92 4.98 2.06
C ASN A 57 2.09 5.42 2.96
N GLY A 58 2.81 6.48 2.59
CA GLY A 58 3.79 7.13 3.45
C GLY A 58 3.18 7.73 4.72
N THR A 59 2.06 8.44 4.59
CA THR A 59 1.28 8.94 5.74
C THR A 59 0.78 7.80 6.62
N LEU A 60 0.36 6.68 6.01
CA LEU A 60 -0.03 5.48 6.75
C LEU A 60 1.15 4.77 7.45
N GLY A 61 2.40 5.21 7.22
CA GLY A 61 3.58 4.59 7.81
C GLY A 61 3.98 3.26 7.14
N ALA A 62 3.59 3.08 5.89
CA ALA A 62 3.83 1.89 5.07
C ALA A 62 4.71 2.23 3.84
N SER A 63 5.81 2.97 4.03
CA SER A 63 6.71 3.33 2.93
C SER A 63 8.16 3.58 3.36
N GLY A 64 9.12 3.26 2.49
CA GLY A 64 10.52 3.71 2.61
C GLY A 64 11.16 3.38 3.97
N LYS A 65 11.44 4.42 4.77
CA LYS A 65 12.06 4.30 6.11
C LYS A 65 11.04 4.27 7.25
N ILE A 66 9.75 4.11 6.96
CA ILE A 66 8.67 4.00 7.95
C ILE A 66 7.86 2.77 7.56
N LYS A 67 7.90 1.74 8.41
CA LYS A 67 7.34 0.43 8.05
C LYS A 67 6.34 -0.13 9.06
N ASN A 68 6.10 0.59 10.15
CA ASN A 68 5.23 0.15 11.25
C ASN A 68 3.74 0.37 10.97
N GLY A 69 3.40 0.90 9.80
CA GLY A 69 2.04 1.00 9.27
C GLY A 69 1.64 -0.15 8.34
N CYS A 70 2.57 -1.03 7.97
CA CYS A 70 2.24 -2.20 7.15
C CYS A 70 1.36 -3.15 7.96
N LEU A 71 0.22 -3.54 7.40
CA LEU A 71 -0.69 -4.50 8.02
C LEU A 71 -0.18 -5.94 7.97
N TYR A 72 0.81 -6.20 7.12
CA TYR A 72 1.41 -7.51 6.90
C TYR A 72 2.92 -7.43 7.02
N ARG A 73 3.52 -8.51 7.52
CA ARG A 73 4.97 -8.70 7.53
C ARG A 73 5.33 -10.14 7.25
N GLU A 74 6.52 -10.35 6.70
CA GLU A 74 7.17 -11.66 6.67
C GLU A 74 7.30 -12.24 8.09
N TYR A 75 7.06 -13.55 8.22
CA TYR A 75 7.35 -14.29 9.44
C TYR A 75 8.84 -14.27 9.77
N GLY A 76 9.20 -14.08 11.04
CA GLY A 76 10.59 -13.96 11.48
C GLY A 76 11.13 -12.52 11.47
N LEU A 77 10.47 -11.58 10.80
CA LEU A 77 10.76 -10.16 10.99
C LEU A 77 10.28 -9.66 12.35
N PRO A 78 10.97 -8.69 12.98
CA PRO A 78 10.54 -8.12 14.25
C PRO A 78 9.19 -7.43 14.10
N GLU A 79 8.31 -7.57 15.09
CA GLU A 79 6.98 -6.95 15.08
C GLU A 79 7.06 -5.43 14.90
N ILE A 80 8.03 -4.79 15.56
CA ILE A 80 8.32 -3.36 15.41
C ILE A 80 9.60 -3.20 14.60
N TRP A 81 9.51 -2.50 13.48
CA TRP A 81 10.66 -2.09 12.70
C TRP A 81 11.45 -1.00 13.43
N THR A 82 12.77 -1.19 13.50
CA THR A 82 13.75 -0.20 13.98
C THR A 82 14.82 0.01 12.91
N LYS A 83 15.49 1.18 12.94
CA LYS A 83 16.60 1.48 12.02
C LYS A 83 17.82 0.59 12.26
N ASP A 84 17.94 0.04 13.46
CA ASP A 84 19.07 -0.80 13.88
C ASP A 84 18.83 -2.29 13.58
N SER A 85 17.73 -2.62 12.90
CA SER A 85 17.47 -3.98 12.41
C SER A 85 18.63 -4.43 11.52
N LYS A 86 19.21 -5.59 11.84
CA LYS A 86 20.28 -6.21 11.03
C LYS A 86 19.76 -6.72 9.69
N ILE A 87 18.43 -6.88 9.56
CA ILE A 87 17.78 -7.37 8.35
C ILE A 87 17.40 -6.15 7.51
N GLU A 88 17.86 -6.10 6.26
CA GLU A 88 17.37 -5.12 5.30
C GLU A 88 15.91 -5.42 4.97
N GLU A 89 15.02 -4.55 5.43
CA GLU A 89 13.57 -4.66 5.22
C GLU A 89 13.09 -3.60 4.23
N ILE A 90 12.09 -3.95 3.41
CA ILE A 90 11.40 -3.08 2.46
C ILE A 90 9.88 -3.04 2.72
N CYS A 91 9.20 -2.05 2.15
CA CYS A 91 7.73 -2.05 2.04
C CYS A 91 7.35 -2.30 0.58
N ASP A 92 6.58 -3.34 0.35
CA ASP A 92 6.20 -3.82 -0.98
C ASP A 92 4.68 -3.73 -1.16
N HIS A 93 4.21 -3.13 -2.25
CA HIS A 93 2.77 -3.05 -2.54
C HIS A 93 2.30 -4.38 -3.10
N ALA A 94 1.54 -5.16 -2.34
CA ALA A 94 1.13 -6.51 -2.74
C ALA A 94 0.44 -6.54 -4.11
N ILE A 95 -0.39 -5.54 -4.39
CA ILE A 95 -0.83 -5.23 -5.75
C ILE A 95 0.13 -4.18 -6.35
N PRO A 96 0.79 -4.45 -7.49
CA PRO A 96 1.66 -3.46 -8.12
C PRO A 96 0.96 -2.13 -8.35
N VAL A 97 1.61 -1.00 -8.01
CA VAL A 97 1.00 0.33 -8.12
C VAL A 97 0.50 0.63 -9.54
N THR A 98 1.17 0.11 -10.57
CA THR A 98 0.71 0.23 -11.97
C THR A 98 -0.65 -0.41 -12.21
N THR A 99 -0.95 -1.53 -11.53
CA THR A 99 -2.26 -2.19 -11.58
C THR A 99 -3.32 -1.35 -10.86
N LEU A 100 -2.99 -0.83 -9.67
CA LEU A 100 -3.91 0.05 -8.92
C LEU A 100 -4.26 1.30 -9.73
N VAL A 101 -3.27 1.93 -10.35
CA VAL A 101 -3.46 3.09 -11.24
C VAL A 101 -4.39 2.73 -12.40
N LYS A 102 -4.17 1.58 -13.03
CA LYS A 102 -5.03 1.11 -14.12
C LYS A 102 -6.48 0.91 -13.66
N GLN A 103 -6.71 0.25 -12.52
CA GLN A 103 -8.06 0.09 -11.95
C GLN A 103 -8.78 1.42 -11.71
N HIS A 104 -8.04 2.45 -11.28
CA HIS A 104 -8.61 3.79 -11.10
C HIS A 104 -8.98 4.43 -12.44
N LEU A 105 -8.05 4.43 -13.39
CA LEU A 105 -8.23 5.04 -14.72
C LEU A 105 -9.36 4.38 -15.50
N ASP A 106 -9.51 3.06 -15.36
CA ASP A 106 -10.58 2.28 -15.99
C ASP A 106 -11.94 2.45 -15.25
N GLY A 107 -11.98 3.22 -14.15
CA GLY A 107 -13.19 3.52 -13.38
C GLY A 107 -13.68 2.38 -12.49
N HIS A 108 -12.88 1.33 -12.29
CA HIS A 108 -13.25 0.18 -11.48
C HIS A 108 -13.20 0.46 -9.97
N VAL A 109 -12.24 1.27 -9.51
CA VAL A 109 -12.03 1.54 -8.08
C VAL A 109 -11.73 3.02 -7.83
N ALA A 110 -12.37 3.59 -6.80
CA ALA A 110 -12.10 4.94 -6.34
C ALA A 110 -10.67 5.08 -5.76
N LEU A 111 -10.03 6.22 -6.00
CA LEU A 111 -8.65 6.46 -5.59
C LEU A 111 -8.45 6.31 -4.08
N GLU A 112 -9.44 6.76 -3.32
CA GLU A 112 -9.48 6.70 -1.86
C GLU A 112 -9.38 5.27 -1.34
N LYS A 113 -10.03 4.31 -2.02
CA LYS A 113 -9.96 2.89 -1.65
C LYS A 113 -8.61 2.28 -1.96
N LEU A 114 -7.97 2.67 -3.06
CA LEU A 114 -6.67 2.14 -3.48
C LEU A 114 -5.54 2.50 -2.51
N ILE A 115 -5.68 3.57 -1.74
CA ILE A 115 -4.71 3.96 -0.70
C ILE A 115 -4.59 2.88 0.38
N PHE A 116 -5.68 2.16 0.66
CA PHE A 116 -5.68 1.10 1.68
C PHE A 116 -5.20 -0.24 1.15
N SER A 117 -4.86 -0.34 -0.15
CA SER A 117 -4.34 -1.57 -0.74
C SER A 117 -3.15 -2.14 0.06
N PRO A 118 -3.03 -3.46 0.16
CA PRO A 118 -2.10 -4.10 1.08
C PRO A 118 -0.65 -3.77 0.75
N VAL A 119 0.07 -3.30 1.77
CA VAL A 119 1.52 -3.12 1.75
C VAL A 119 2.15 -4.08 2.75
N VAL A 120 3.11 -4.86 2.29
CA VAL A 120 3.77 -5.92 3.06
C VAL A 120 5.19 -5.51 3.39
N ARG A 121 5.57 -5.70 4.66
CA ARG A 121 6.95 -5.55 5.09
C ARG A 121 7.71 -6.85 4.89
N LEU A 122 8.73 -6.82 4.05
CA LEU A 122 9.48 -8.00 3.61
C LEU A 122 10.98 -7.80 3.82
N SER A 123 11.71 -8.88 4.01
CA SER A 123 13.15 -8.86 3.84
C SER A 123 13.49 -8.58 2.37
N LYS A 124 14.62 -7.90 2.15
CA LYS A 124 15.13 -7.65 0.81
C LYS A 124 15.40 -8.94 0.04
N ILE A 125 15.84 -9.98 0.73
CA ILE A 125 16.08 -11.31 0.15
C ILE A 125 14.81 -11.86 -0.50
N LYS A 126 13.66 -11.81 0.19
CA LYS A 126 12.38 -12.27 -0.36
C LYS A 126 11.86 -11.38 -1.48
N ASN A 127 12.08 -10.07 -1.40
CA ASN A 127 11.77 -9.16 -2.50
C ASN A 127 12.59 -9.44 -3.76
N ASP A 128 13.89 -9.67 -3.61
CA ASP A 128 14.78 -9.98 -4.72
C ASP A 128 14.41 -11.34 -5.33
N GLU A 129 13.95 -12.29 -4.50
CA GLU A 129 13.39 -13.55 -4.95
C GLU A 129 12.11 -13.39 -5.78
N LEU A 130 11.16 -12.55 -5.35
CA LEU A 130 9.95 -12.21 -6.13
C LEU A 130 10.34 -11.62 -7.49
N THR A 131 11.36 -10.76 -7.50
CA THR A 131 11.87 -10.14 -8.73
C THR A 131 12.48 -11.18 -9.66
N ARG A 132 13.36 -12.04 -9.12
CA ARG A 132 14.02 -13.13 -9.86
C ARG A 132 13.03 -14.12 -10.46
N ARG A 133 11.95 -14.42 -9.75
CA ARG A 133 10.88 -15.32 -10.22
C ARG A 133 9.86 -14.61 -11.13
N GLY A 134 10.00 -13.30 -11.37
CA GLY A 134 9.14 -12.54 -12.28
C GLY A 134 7.79 -12.10 -11.71
N TYR A 135 7.61 -12.21 -10.39
CA TYR A 135 6.36 -11.87 -9.69
C TYR A 135 6.37 -10.48 -9.03
N ALA A 136 7.48 -9.73 -9.09
CA ALA A 136 7.55 -8.39 -8.49
C ALA A 136 6.59 -7.35 -9.13
N LYS A 137 6.27 -7.51 -10.42
CA LYS A 137 5.40 -6.58 -11.18
C LYS A 137 4.20 -7.27 -11.84
N LYS A 138 4.05 -8.58 -11.63
CA LYS A 138 2.94 -9.34 -12.21
C LYS A 138 1.85 -9.53 -11.15
N ILE A 139 0.62 -9.37 -11.61
CA ILE A 139 -0.56 -9.85 -10.93
C ILE A 139 -1.22 -10.84 -11.89
N GLU A 140 -1.56 -12.02 -11.40
CA GLU A 140 -2.40 -12.95 -12.17
C GLU A 140 -3.80 -12.33 -12.30
N GLU A 141 -4.61 -12.73 -13.29
CA GLU A 141 -5.94 -12.13 -13.52
C GLU A 141 -6.84 -12.24 -12.27
N GLU A 142 -6.67 -13.30 -11.48
CA GLU A 142 -7.32 -13.54 -10.19
C GLU A 142 -6.74 -12.69 -9.04
N GLY A 143 -5.55 -12.13 -9.20
CA GLY A 143 -4.81 -11.46 -8.13
C GLY A 143 -5.43 -10.15 -7.62
N ILE A 144 -6.46 -9.62 -8.30
CA ILE A 144 -7.25 -8.49 -7.79
C ILE A 144 -8.13 -8.95 -6.61
N SER A 145 -8.74 -10.14 -6.71
CA SER A 145 -9.53 -10.74 -5.63
C SER A 145 -8.65 -11.36 -4.54
N PHE A 146 -7.40 -11.70 -4.88
CA PHE A 146 -6.42 -12.29 -3.98
C PHE A 146 -5.15 -11.43 -3.92
N PRO A 147 -5.18 -10.32 -3.17
CA PRO A 147 -4.14 -9.29 -3.25
C PRO A 147 -2.72 -9.78 -2.87
N LEU A 148 -2.62 -10.84 -2.07
CA LEU A 148 -1.36 -11.42 -1.60
C LEU A 148 -0.88 -12.59 -2.47
N HIS A 149 -1.65 -13.01 -3.48
CA HIS A 149 -1.45 -14.26 -4.22
C HIS A 149 -0.04 -14.43 -4.79
N ARG A 150 0.59 -13.36 -5.25
CA ARG A 150 1.96 -13.42 -5.81
C ARG A 150 3.02 -13.93 -4.83
N TYR A 151 2.77 -13.80 -3.53
CA TYR A 151 3.69 -14.27 -2.49
C TYR A 151 3.70 -15.80 -2.35
N LYS A 152 2.68 -16.51 -2.83
CA LYS A 152 2.66 -17.99 -2.85
C LYS A 152 3.86 -18.58 -3.60
N HIS A 153 4.42 -17.81 -4.54
CA HIS A 153 5.50 -18.24 -5.42
C HIS A 153 6.90 -18.14 -4.81
N VAL A 154 7.06 -17.60 -3.60
CA VAL A 154 8.37 -17.36 -2.94
C VAL A 154 8.48 -17.96 -1.55
N GLU A 155 7.62 -18.95 -1.23
CA GLU A 155 7.65 -19.70 0.03
C GLU A 155 7.79 -18.78 1.24
N ILE A 156 6.91 -17.78 1.32
CA ILE A 156 6.88 -16.82 2.41
C ILE A 156 5.62 -17.04 3.24
N THR A 157 5.81 -17.10 4.55
CA THR A 157 4.71 -17.02 5.51
C THR A 157 4.50 -15.55 5.87
N LEU A 158 3.28 -15.06 5.67
CA LEU A 158 2.91 -13.71 6.07
C LEU A 158 2.15 -13.75 7.39
N ILE A 159 2.33 -12.70 8.20
CA ILE A 159 1.60 -12.51 9.44
C ILE A 159 1.03 -11.10 9.46
N THR A 160 -0.21 -10.95 9.92
CA THR A 160 -0.85 -9.65 10.13
C THR A 160 -0.22 -8.90 11.30
N HIS A 161 -0.43 -7.59 11.39
CA HIS A 161 -0.06 -6.79 12.57
C HIS A 161 -0.79 -7.21 13.87
N LEU A 162 -1.79 -8.10 13.78
CA LEU A 162 -2.47 -8.70 14.93
C LEU A 162 -1.86 -10.06 15.33
N GLY A 163 -0.89 -10.58 14.57
CA GLY A 163 -0.25 -11.87 14.83
C GLY A 163 -0.92 -13.06 14.14
N GLU A 164 -1.95 -12.82 13.32
CA GLU A 164 -2.63 -13.88 12.55
C GLU A 164 -1.76 -14.33 11.37
N THR A 165 -1.60 -15.64 11.20
CA THR A 165 -0.90 -16.19 10.04
C THR A 165 -1.80 -16.13 8.81
N VAL A 166 -1.23 -15.68 7.70
CA VAL A 166 -1.93 -15.48 6.43
C VAL A 166 -1.40 -16.48 5.42
N ASP A 167 -2.32 -17.22 4.79
CA ASP A 167 -2.01 -17.97 3.57
C ASP A 167 -2.17 -17.04 2.36
N PRO A 168 -1.07 -16.67 1.66
CA PRO A 168 -1.16 -15.78 0.52
C PRO A 168 -2.00 -16.34 -0.63
N ALA A 169 -2.16 -17.66 -0.74
CA ALA A 169 -2.89 -18.30 -1.83
C ALA A 169 -4.42 -18.13 -1.71
N THR A 170 -4.94 -17.96 -0.49
CA THR A 170 -6.40 -17.93 -0.23
C THR A 170 -6.88 -16.62 0.39
N TRP A 171 -5.98 -15.73 0.79
CA TRP A 171 -6.35 -14.45 1.42
C TRP A 171 -7.02 -13.51 0.43
N THR A 172 -8.30 -13.18 0.68
CA THR A 172 -9.10 -12.38 -0.25
C THR A 172 -9.01 -10.87 0.03
N ASP A 173 -9.56 -10.07 -0.90
CA ASP A 173 -9.78 -8.63 -0.68
C ASP A 173 -10.74 -8.38 0.50
N GLU A 174 -11.77 -9.21 0.68
CA GLU A 174 -12.68 -9.11 1.83
C GLU A 174 -11.96 -9.37 3.16
N ASP A 175 -11.05 -10.34 3.21
CA ASP A 175 -10.21 -10.60 4.39
C ASP A 175 -9.32 -9.40 4.70
N HIS A 176 -8.75 -8.79 3.66
CA HIS A 176 -7.96 -7.58 3.79
C HIS A 176 -8.78 -6.40 4.32
N TRP A 177 -9.96 -6.12 3.77
CA TRP A 177 -10.83 -5.05 4.24
C TRP A 177 -11.37 -5.29 5.64
N ARG A 178 -11.64 -6.55 6.01
CA ARG A 178 -11.96 -6.91 7.40
C ARG A 178 -10.81 -6.53 8.33
N LEU A 179 -9.57 -6.82 7.95
CA LEU A 179 -8.40 -6.44 8.71
C LEU A 179 -8.29 -4.91 8.83
N VAL A 180 -8.41 -4.16 7.72
CA VAL A 180 -8.38 -2.69 7.70
C VAL A 180 -9.42 -2.11 8.66
N LYS A 181 -10.68 -2.57 8.60
CA LYS A 181 -11.77 -2.09 9.47
C LYS A 181 -11.59 -2.49 10.93
N SER A 182 -10.90 -3.59 11.20
CA SER A 182 -10.58 -4.01 12.58
C SER A 182 -9.38 -3.28 13.19
N THR A 183 -8.57 -2.60 12.36
CA THR A 183 -7.45 -1.78 12.82
C THR A 183 -7.95 -0.39 13.18
N LYS A 184 -8.06 -0.12 14.48
CA LYS A 184 -8.58 1.14 15.03
C LYS A 184 -7.99 2.38 14.36
N GLU A 185 -6.67 2.44 14.16
CA GLU A 185 -6.01 3.59 13.53
C GLU A 185 -6.46 3.85 12.09
N LEU A 186 -6.85 2.79 11.36
CA LEU A 186 -7.35 2.90 9.99
C LEU A 186 -8.86 3.13 9.98
N GLU A 187 -9.60 2.52 10.89
CA GLU A 187 -11.04 2.73 11.08
C GLU A 187 -11.35 4.22 11.34
N ASP A 188 -10.59 4.87 12.22
CA ASP A 188 -10.70 6.31 12.50
C ASP A 188 -10.51 7.14 11.21
N ILE A 189 -9.53 6.76 10.37
CA ILE A 189 -9.29 7.40 9.08
C ILE A 189 -10.46 7.18 8.13
N LEU A 190 -10.95 5.94 7.97
CA LEU A 190 -12.07 5.62 7.10
C LEU A 190 -13.30 6.46 7.44
N HIS A 191 -13.62 6.57 8.73
CA HIS A 191 -14.72 7.39 9.22
C HIS A 191 -14.53 8.88 8.87
N GLU A 192 -13.33 9.43 9.08
CA GLU A 192 -13.01 10.82 8.69
C GLU A 192 -13.06 11.04 7.16
N LEU A 193 -12.66 10.05 6.37
CA LEU A 193 -12.71 10.08 4.90
C LEU A 193 -14.13 9.82 4.34
N LYS A 194 -15.07 9.31 5.16
CA LYS A 194 -16.42 8.88 4.77
C LYS A 194 -16.40 7.69 3.79
N LEU A 195 -15.58 6.69 4.07
CA LEU A 195 -15.41 5.46 3.28
C LEU A 195 -16.00 4.23 3.97
#